data_AF-A0A2D4FFC4-F1
#
_entry.id   AF-A0A2D4FFC4-F1
#
_cell.length_a   1.000
_cell.length_b   1.000
_cell.length_c   1.000
_cell.angle_alpha   90.00
_cell.angle_beta   90.00
_cell.angle_gamma   90.00
#
_symmetry.space_group_name_H-M   'P 1'
#
loop_
_entity.id
_entity.type
_entity.pdbx_description
1 polymer ?
#
loop_
_entity_poly.entity_id
_entity_poly.type
_entity_poly.pdbx_seq_one_letter_code
_entity_poly.pdbx_strand_id
1 'polypeptide(L)'
;ECGYQGITRKRCKRIGCCFDLKASGASTCFHPPVNEAFQQCVMEGSARLECGYPGITAEECQAKGCCFNSYDINTRWCFHPLSDTVPARLCGMAPKKRVSCGAPGISADECMAKGCCYEHYQYAKTVPWCFHPHEKQGNYSL
;
A
#
# COMPACT_ATOMS: atom_id res chain seq x y z
N GLU A 1 6.93 12.14 12.95
CA GLU A 1 7.29 11.08 13.93
C GLU A 1 6.63 9.79 13.49
N CYS A 2 7.28 8.64 13.69
CA CYS A 2 6.68 7.36 13.36
C CYS A 2 6.24 6.62 14.63
N GLY A 3 5.04 6.03 14.63
CA GLY A 3 4.54 5.24 15.75
C GLY A 3 4.01 6.10 16.89
N TYR A 4 4.24 5.67 18.13
CA TYR A 4 3.74 6.30 19.36
C TYR A 4 4.79 6.26 20.48
N GLN A 5 4.63 7.09 21.52
CA GLN A 5 5.56 7.15 22.64
C GLN A 5 5.66 5.79 23.36
N GLY A 6 6.88 5.31 23.63
CA GLY A 6 7.10 4.01 24.28
C GLY A 6 6.93 2.80 23.36
N ILE A 7 6.81 3.01 22.05
CA ILE A 7 6.81 1.92 21.06
C ILE A 7 8.07 1.06 21.18
N THR A 8 7.90 -0.27 21.10
CA THR A 8 9.04 -1.19 21.17
C THR A 8 9.81 -1.24 19.84
N ARG A 9 11.10 -1.60 19.87
CA ARG A 9 11.91 -1.82 18.67
C ARG A 9 11.22 -2.75 17.67
N LYS A 10 10.65 -3.86 18.16
CA LYS A 10 9.92 -4.84 17.34
C LYS A 10 8.69 -4.22 16.68
N ARG A 11 7.92 -3.41 17.41
CA ARG A 11 6.73 -2.76 16.85
C ARG A 11 7.08 -1.64 15.87
N CYS A 12 8.12 -0.85 16.16
CA CYS A 12 8.60 0.21 15.27
C CYS A 12 9.07 -0.35 13.92
N LYS A 13 9.86 -1.42 13.93
CA LYS A 13 10.28 -2.10 12.70
C LYS A 13 9.09 -2.70 11.93
N ARG A 14 8.15 -3.32 12.64
CA ARG A 14 6.96 -3.93 12.03
C ARG A 14 6.13 -2.94 11.20
N ILE A 15 6.06 -1.68 11.62
CA ILE A 15 5.33 -0.61 10.92
C ILE A 15 6.22 0.13 9.90
N GLY A 16 7.37 -0.44 9.52
CA GLY A 16 8.22 0.08 8.45
C GLY A 16 9.07 1.28 8.86
N CYS A 17 9.39 1.42 10.15
CA CYS A 17 10.14 2.55 10.66
C CYS A 17 11.49 2.16 11.26
N CYS A 18 12.38 3.15 11.29
CA CYS A 18 13.68 3.05 11.92
C CYS A 18 13.53 3.27 13.42
N PHE A 19 14.25 2.48 14.21
CA PHE A 19 14.27 2.58 15.66
C PHE A 19 15.68 2.89 16.12
N ASP A 20 15.82 3.99 16.86
CA ASP A 20 17.07 4.38 17.51
C ASP A 20 16.90 4.37 19.03
N LEU A 21 17.89 3.81 19.73
CA LEU A 21 17.97 3.81 21.18
C LEU A 21 19.08 4.78 21.58
N LYS A 22 18.69 5.91 22.17
CA LYS A 22 19.65 6.92 22.63
C LYS A 22 20.38 6.42 23.87
N ALA A 23 21.60 6.90 24.07
CA ALA A 23 22.43 6.58 25.25
C ALA A 23 21.74 6.90 26.59
N SER A 24 20.77 7.83 26.60
CA SER A 24 19.94 8.18 27.76
C SER A 24 18.84 7.15 28.10
N GLY A 25 18.73 6.06 27.34
CA GLY A 25 17.64 5.08 27.46
C GLY A 25 16.34 5.51 26.77
N ALA A 26 16.26 6.75 26.26
CA ALA A 26 15.15 7.20 25.44
C ALA A 26 15.16 6.47 24.08
N SER A 27 14.00 6.00 23.63
CA SER A 27 13.84 5.41 22.30
C SER A 27 13.11 6.37 21.37
N THR A 28 13.49 6.36 20.10
CA THR A 28 12.82 7.13 19.06
C THR A 28 12.49 6.23 17.88
N CYS A 29 11.23 6.24 17.47
CA CYS A 29 10.78 5.60 16.24
C CYS A 29 10.54 6.70 15.19
N PHE A 30 11.18 6.56 14.03
CA PHE A 30 11.20 7.60 13.00
C PHE A 30 11.10 7.00 11.61
N HIS A 31 10.64 7.82 10.67
CA HIS A 31 10.53 7.42 9.28
C HIS A 31 11.93 7.17 8.70
N PRO A 32 12.11 6.14 7.85
CA PRO A 32 13.36 5.98 7.12
C PRO A 32 13.63 7.22 6.27
N PRO A 33 14.91 7.62 6.10
CA PRO A 33 15.26 8.69 5.17
C PRO A 33 14.83 8.28 3.75
N VAL A 34 14.19 9.21 3.03
CA VAL A 34 13.85 9.00 1.62
C VAL A 34 15.17 9.00 0.84
N ASN A 35 15.50 7.88 0.21
CA ASN A 35 16.65 7.75 -0.71
C ASN A 35 16.13 7.39 -2.12
N GLU A 36 17.00 7.40 -3.13
CA GLU A 36 16.60 7.15 -4.53
C GLU A 36 15.90 5.80 -4.73
N ALA A 37 16.23 4.78 -3.93
CA ALA A 37 15.57 3.47 -3.96
C ALA A 37 14.10 3.51 -3.51
N PHE A 38 13.66 4.56 -2.82
CA PHE A 38 12.27 4.75 -2.41
C PHE A 38 11.49 5.72 -3.31
N GLN A 39 12.11 6.32 -4.34
CA GLN A 39 11.41 7.28 -5.21
C GLN A 39 10.22 6.63 -5.93
N GLN A 40 10.35 5.36 -6.33
CA GLN A 40 9.28 4.57 -6.93
C GLN A 40 8.14 4.24 -5.94
N CYS A 41 8.34 4.46 -4.64
CA CYS A 41 7.33 4.28 -3.60
C CYS A 41 6.60 5.58 -3.22
N VAL A 42 6.99 6.71 -3.83
CA VAL A 42 6.35 8.00 -3.62
C VAL A 42 5.22 8.17 -4.62
N MET A 43 4.00 7.90 -4.19
CA MET A 43 2.78 8.10 -4.98
C MET A 43 1.59 8.43 -4.08
N GLU A 44 0.57 9.04 -4.68
CA GLU A 44 -0.68 9.35 -3.99
C GLU A 44 -1.41 8.04 -3.61
N GLY A 45 -2.09 8.06 -2.46
CA GLY A 45 -2.69 6.86 -1.86
C GLY A 45 -3.71 6.16 -2.74
N SER A 46 -4.50 6.92 -3.50
CA SER A 46 -5.48 6.41 -4.46
C SER A 46 -4.86 5.80 -5.71
N ALA A 47 -3.61 6.14 -6.06
CA ALA A 47 -2.86 5.50 -7.14
C ALA A 47 -2.20 4.17 -6.76
N ARG A 48 -2.14 3.84 -5.45
CA ARG A 48 -1.50 2.61 -4.97
C ARG A 48 -2.25 1.37 -5.45
N LEU A 49 -1.50 0.42 -5.99
CA LEU A 49 -1.99 -0.90 -6.35
C LEU A 49 -1.61 -1.93 -5.27
N GLU A 50 -2.56 -2.74 -4.83
CA GLU A 50 -2.34 -3.73 -3.75
C GLU A 50 -1.23 -4.73 -4.13
N CYS A 51 -0.25 -4.94 -3.24
CA CYS A 51 0.77 -5.99 -3.38
C CYS A 51 0.79 -6.97 -2.18
N GLY A 52 -0.11 -6.79 -1.22
CA GLY A 52 -0.13 -7.55 0.01
C GLY A 52 -1.52 -7.95 0.45
N TYR A 53 -1.69 -7.97 1.76
CA TYR A 53 -2.94 -8.29 2.43
C TYR A 53 -3.10 -7.45 3.70
N PRO A 54 -4.32 -7.31 4.23
CA PRO A 54 -4.56 -6.60 5.47
C PRO A 54 -3.73 -7.15 6.62
N GLY A 55 -2.96 -6.28 7.29
CA GLY A 55 -2.11 -6.66 8.42
C GLY A 55 -0.73 -7.20 8.06
N ILE A 56 -0.37 -7.24 6.77
CA ILE A 56 1.00 -7.56 6.32
C ILE A 56 2.03 -6.68 7.03
N THR A 57 3.16 -7.25 7.42
CA THR A 57 4.26 -6.49 8.02
C THR A 57 5.07 -5.75 6.96
N ALA A 58 5.79 -4.70 7.35
CA ALA A 58 6.70 -4.01 6.43
C ALA A 58 7.77 -4.95 5.86
N GLU A 59 8.31 -5.83 6.70
CA GLU A 59 9.33 -6.82 6.35
C GLU A 59 8.79 -7.82 5.31
N GLU A 60 7.59 -8.37 5.53
CA GLU A 60 6.91 -9.26 4.57
C GLU A 60 6.60 -8.56 3.24
N CYS A 61 6.14 -7.31 3.29
CA CYS A 61 5.85 -6.53 2.09
C CYS A 61 7.10 -6.24 1.26
N GLN A 62 8.20 -5.85 1.90
CA GLN A 62 9.47 -5.58 1.24
C GLN A 62 10.09 -6.85 0.68
N ALA A 63 9.93 -8.00 1.36
CA ALA A 63 10.36 -9.29 0.85
C ALA A 63 9.61 -9.72 -0.43
N LYS A 64 8.41 -9.18 -0.67
CA LYS A 64 7.68 -9.32 -1.95
C LYS A 64 8.16 -8.36 -3.05
N GLY A 65 9.16 -7.53 -2.77
CA GLY A 65 9.65 -6.49 -3.69
C GLY A 65 8.74 -5.27 -3.78
N CYS A 66 7.93 -5.01 -2.76
CA CYS A 66 6.91 -3.97 -2.75
C CYS A 66 7.18 -2.84 -1.76
N CYS A 67 6.50 -1.73 -1.98
CA CYS A 67 6.55 -0.54 -1.15
C CYS A 67 5.65 -0.70 0.07
N PHE A 68 6.15 -0.28 1.24
CA PHE A 68 5.37 -0.27 2.47
C PHE A 68 5.23 1.16 3.02
N ASN A 69 3.98 1.60 3.24
CA ASN A 69 3.68 2.87 3.90
C ASN A 69 2.38 2.75 4.72
N SER A 70 2.53 2.73 6.04
CA SER A 70 1.41 2.65 6.98
C SER A 70 0.97 3.99 7.58
N TYR A 71 1.42 5.14 7.02
CA TYR A 71 1.09 6.46 7.56
C TYR A 71 -0.35 6.86 7.27
N ASP A 72 -0.88 6.43 6.14
CA ASP A 72 -2.27 6.67 5.78
C ASP A 72 -3.09 5.40 6.01
N ILE A 73 -3.91 5.41 7.07
CA ILE A 73 -4.77 4.31 7.49
C ILE A 73 -5.87 3.98 6.47
N ASN A 74 -6.20 4.91 5.57
CA ASN A 74 -7.25 4.72 4.56
C ASN A 74 -6.69 4.18 3.24
N THR A 75 -5.42 3.79 3.20
CA THR A 75 -4.74 3.38 1.99
C THR A 75 -4.15 1.98 2.11
N ARG A 76 -3.73 1.46 0.96
CA ARG A 76 -3.03 0.20 0.84
C ARG A 76 -1.62 0.39 1.40
N TRP A 77 -1.32 -0.34 2.47
CA TRP A 77 -0.04 -0.22 3.15
C TRP A 77 1.07 -0.91 2.39
N CYS A 78 0.79 -2.07 1.78
CA CYS A 78 1.71 -2.76 0.89
C CYS A 78 1.25 -2.62 -0.56
N PHE A 79 2.06 -1.94 -1.37
CA PHE A 79 1.70 -1.58 -2.73
C PHE A 79 2.86 -1.75 -3.72
N HIS A 80 2.52 -1.96 -4.98
CA HIS A 80 3.53 -2.05 -6.03
C HIS A 80 4.26 -0.71 -6.22
N PRO A 81 5.58 -0.72 -6.48
CA PRO A 81 6.31 0.47 -6.88
C PRO A 81 5.80 1.02 -8.21
N LEU A 82 6.05 2.31 -8.47
CA LEU A 82 5.89 2.89 -9.80
C LEU A 82 6.75 2.12 -10.81
N SER A 83 6.15 1.79 -11.96
CA SER A 83 6.80 1.05 -13.03
C SER A 83 6.25 1.53 -14.37
N ASP A 84 7.13 1.74 -15.35
CA ASP A 84 6.74 2.13 -16.71
C ASP A 84 5.91 1.05 -17.42
N THR A 85 5.97 -0.19 -16.95
CA THR A 85 5.25 -1.33 -17.55
C THR A 85 3.82 -1.50 -17.03
N VAL A 86 3.46 -0.87 -15.91
CA VAL A 86 2.13 -0.96 -15.32
C VAL A 86 1.49 0.42 -15.35
N PRO A 87 0.47 0.65 -16.20
CA PRO A 87 -0.20 1.94 -16.25
C PRO A 87 -0.74 2.36 -14.88
N ALA A 88 -0.48 3.62 -14.52
CA ALA A 88 -1.05 4.22 -13.32
C ALA A 88 -2.58 4.17 -13.38
N ARG A 89 -3.20 3.81 -12.26
CA ARG A 89 -4.66 3.67 -12.13
C ARG A 89 -5.15 4.12 -10.77
N LEU A 90 -6.29 4.80 -10.75
CA LEU A 90 -6.93 5.25 -9.51
C LEU A 90 -7.79 4.15 -8.90
N CYS A 91 -7.27 3.51 -7.85
CA CYS A 91 -7.94 2.45 -7.11
C CYS A 91 -8.57 2.92 -5.80
N GLY A 92 -8.24 4.13 -5.31
CA GLY A 92 -8.82 4.69 -4.09
C GLY A 92 -10.26 5.17 -4.29
N MET A 93 -11.23 4.27 -4.12
CA MET A 93 -12.65 4.62 -4.15
C MET A 93 -13.48 3.83 -3.14
N ALA A 94 -14.60 4.43 -2.71
CA ALA A 94 -15.53 3.81 -1.76
C ALA A 94 -16.06 2.47 -2.30
N PRO A 95 -16.18 1.41 -1.48
CA PRO A 95 -16.59 0.08 -1.94
C PRO A 95 -17.92 0.05 -2.71
N LYS A 96 -18.88 0.87 -2.27
CA LYS A 96 -20.20 1.04 -2.90
C LYS A 96 -20.19 1.70 -4.28
N LYS A 97 -19.06 2.27 -4.71
CA LYS A 97 -18.87 2.85 -6.06
C LYS A 97 -18.13 1.90 -7.00
N ARG A 98 -17.68 0.74 -6.52
CA ARG A 98 -16.89 -0.20 -7.32
C ARG A 98 -17.79 -0.93 -8.32
N VAL A 99 -17.34 -1.00 -9.57
CA VAL A 99 -17.95 -1.81 -10.62
C VAL A 99 -17.07 -3.02 -10.86
N SER A 100 -17.65 -4.23 -10.89
CA SER A 100 -16.89 -5.47 -11.03
C SER A 100 -16.08 -5.50 -12.32
N CYS A 101 -14.83 -5.96 -12.23
CA CYS A 101 -13.87 -6.07 -13.34
C CYS A 101 -13.27 -7.50 -13.45
N GLY A 102 -13.91 -8.47 -12.80
CA GLY A 102 -13.45 -9.86 -12.77
C GLY A 102 -14.54 -10.84 -12.34
N ALA A 103 -14.21 -12.13 -12.40
CA ALA A 103 -15.07 -13.19 -11.92
C ALA A 103 -15.07 -13.25 -10.37
N PRO A 104 -16.13 -13.78 -9.73
CA PRO A 104 -16.11 -14.07 -8.30
C PRO A 104 -14.92 -14.98 -7.96
N GLY A 105 -14.16 -14.63 -6.92
CA GLY A 105 -13.00 -15.41 -6.48
C GLY A 105 -11.74 -15.27 -7.34
N ILE A 106 -11.72 -14.34 -8.32
CA ILE A 106 -10.49 -14.01 -9.07
C ILE A 106 -9.35 -13.65 -8.12
N SER A 107 -8.13 -14.10 -8.43
CA SER A 107 -6.94 -13.73 -7.65
C SER A 107 -6.57 -12.26 -7.86
N ALA A 108 -5.76 -11.71 -6.94
CA ALA A 108 -5.23 -10.37 -7.08
C ALA A 108 -4.43 -10.21 -8.38
N ASP A 109 -3.53 -11.15 -8.66
CA ASP A 109 -2.65 -11.10 -9.85
C ASP A 109 -3.45 -11.17 -11.14
N GLU A 110 -4.43 -12.07 -11.25
CA GLU A 110 -5.30 -12.17 -12.43
C GLU A 110 -6.15 -10.91 -12.63
N CYS A 111 -6.65 -10.30 -11.53
CA CYS A 111 -7.39 -9.06 -11.59
C CYS A 111 -6.51 -7.91 -12.11
N MET A 112 -5.30 -7.79 -11.57
CA MET A 112 -4.36 -6.72 -11.94
C MET A 112 -3.85 -6.89 -13.38
N ALA A 113 -3.68 -8.14 -13.84
CA ALA A 113 -3.35 -8.46 -15.23
C ALA A 113 -4.43 -8.04 -16.23
N LYS A 114 -5.69 -7.95 -15.79
CA LYS A 114 -6.81 -7.38 -16.58
C LYS A 114 -6.82 -5.85 -16.62
N GLY A 115 -5.85 -5.19 -15.99
CA GLY A 115 -5.82 -3.73 -15.88
C GLY A 115 -6.71 -3.15 -14.78
N CYS A 116 -7.31 -4.01 -13.95
CA CYS A 116 -8.25 -3.64 -12.90
C CYS A 116 -7.54 -3.28 -11.57
N CYS A 117 -8.32 -2.75 -10.65
CA CYS A 117 -7.95 -2.58 -9.24
C CYS A 117 -8.40 -3.79 -8.42
N TYR A 118 -7.56 -4.23 -7.48
CA TYR A 118 -7.90 -5.30 -6.55
C TYR A 118 -7.79 -4.82 -5.10
N GLU A 119 -8.78 -5.13 -4.26
CA GLU A 119 -8.76 -4.84 -2.82
C GLU A 119 -9.33 -5.97 -1.99
N HIS A 120 -8.56 -6.44 -1.00
CA HIS A 120 -9.01 -7.39 0.00
C HIS A 120 -9.91 -6.69 1.03
N TYR A 121 -11.22 -6.64 0.78
CA TYR A 121 -12.18 -6.10 1.76
C TYR A 121 -12.95 -7.20 2.47
N GLN A 122 -12.52 -7.52 3.70
CA GLN A 122 -13.07 -8.62 4.51
C GLN A 122 -14.53 -8.40 4.98
N TYR A 123 -15.02 -7.16 4.97
CA TYR A 123 -16.26 -6.79 5.68
C TYR A 123 -17.47 -6.49 4.77
N ALA A 124 -17.31 -6.58 3.45
CA ALA A 124 -18.42 -6.39 2.52
C ALA A 124 -18.43 -7.53 1.50
N LYS A 125 -19.20 -8.58 1.80
CA LYS A 125 -19.44 -9.70 0.87
C LYS A 125 -20.17 -9.28 -0.42
N THR A 126 -20.73 -8.07 -0.44
CA THR A 126 -21.59 -7.57 -1.51
C THR A 126 -20.90 -6.59 -2.46
N VAL A 127 -19.61 -6.31 -2.28
CA VAL A 127 -18.85 -5.39 -3.14
C VAL A 127 -17.75 -6.13 -3.90
N PRO A 128 -17.49 -5.78 -5.17
CA PRO A 128 -16.47 -6.46 -5.96
C PRO A 128 -15.07 -6.15 -5.41
N TRP A 129 -14.27 -7.20 -5.26
CA TRP A 129 -12.86 -7.10 -4.85
C TRP A 129 -11.97 -6.74 -6.04
N CYS A 130 -12.29 -7.27 -7.22
CA CYS A 130 -11.72 -6.86 -8.49
C CYS A 130 -12.66 -5.85 -9.18
N PHE A 131 -12.22 -4.62 -9.37
CA PHE A 131 -13.06 -3.53 -9.85
C PHE A 131 -12.35 -2.60 -10.83
N HIS A 132 -13.13 -1.91 -11.65
CA HIS A 132 -12.60 -0.94 -12.60
C HIS A 132 -11.94 0.22 -11.86
N PRO A 133 -10.79 0.73 -12.33
CA PRO A 133 -10.23 1.95 -11.79
C PRO A 133 -11.19 3.13 -12.00
N HIS A 134 -11.06 4.17 -11.17
CA HIS A 134 -11.81 5.39 -11.36
C HIS A 134 -11.41 6.02 -12.70
N GLU A 135 -12.38 6.31 -13.56
CA GLU A 135 -12.10 7.06 -14.79
C GLU A 135 -11.65 8.48 -14.44
N LYS A 136 -10.35 8.74 -14.63
CA LYS A 136 -9.87 9.98 -15.22
C LYS A 136 -8.90 9.57 -16.32
N GLN A 137 -9.19 10.00 -17.54
CA GLN A 137 -8.26 9.94 -18.67
C GLN A 137 -6.87 10.36 -18.20
N GLY A 138 -5.88 9.55 -18.59
CA GLY A 138 -4.50 9.71 -18.17
C GLY A 138 -4.00 11.13 -18.35
N ASN A 139 -3.54 11.69 -17.25
CA ASN A 139 -2.39 12.60 -17.21
C ASN A 139 -1.89 12.62 -15.77
N TYR A 140 -1.15 11.58 -15.41
CA TYR A 140 -0.19 11.68 -14.31
C TYR A 140 1.09 12.20 -14.94
N SER A 141 1.32 13.50 -14.82
CA SER A 141 2.63 14.08 -15.11
C SER A 141 3.62 13.53 -14.08
N LEU A 142 4.72 12.99 -14.60
CA LEU A 142 5.93 12.59 -13.87
C LEU A 142 6.45 13.71 -12.95
#